data_AF-A0A6I3KJL6-F1
#
_entry.id   AF-A0A6I3KJL6-F1
#
_cell.length_a   1.000
_cell.length_b   1.000
_cell.length_c   1.000
_cell.angle_alpha   90.00
_cell.angle_beta   90.00
_cell.angle_gamma   90.00
#
_symmetry.space_group_name_H-M   'P 1'
#
loop_
_entity.id
_entity.type
_entity.pdbx_description
1 polymer ?
#
loop_
_entity_poly.entity_id
_entity_poly.type
_entity_poly.pdbx_seq_one_letter_code
_entity_poly.pdbx_strand_id
1 'polypeptide(L)'
;MNAIDKVPHSERYARCIETSKRMRWDIDEDVIRGRRFDVAHKFLPDGLSLANAFTTLSTDEKRFVSQIQGRTYANVFGLVERFINAKVLELSHDHWFGDQVALEALVRFSDEELKHQALFRRIDTMIGDVLPGGYRFDVDPNAVAHAVLGKSTWAVLALTLDIELFTQLHYRQSIDPDSELSELFKDVFLYHWREESQHAILDELEWVRHDADLTAEERNRAVDEFIDLVGAVDGVLQGQANADAGYFAMKCGRAVDEAEEQAIKAAFLNAYRWQYIHSGAQHPQFGKVLASLITESQGQRIQAALATLANSPEVVS
;
A
#
# COMPACT_ATOMS: atom_id res chain seq x y z
N MET A 1 13.83 30.73 -23.95
CA MET A 1 13.64 29.49 -24.74
C MET A 1 14.54 28.42 -24.13
N ASN A 2 14.00 27.65 -23.19
CA ASN A 2 14.67 26.47 -22.65
C ASN A 2 13.91 25.25 -23.16
N ALA A 3 14.55 24.52 -24.07
CA ALA A 3 14.05 23.33 -24.74
C ALA A 3 14.08 22.10 -23.81
N ILE A 4 13.33 22.17 -22.71
CA ILE A 4 12.84 21.01 -21.96
C ILE A 4 11.31 21.10 -22.02
N ASP A 5 10.79 21.15 -23.25
CA ASP A 5 9.36 21.12 -23.50
C ASP A 5 8.89 19.66 -23.39
N LYS A 6 8.26 19.38 -22.26
CA LYS A 6 6.96 18.70 -22.17
C LYS A 6 6.73 17.62 -23.22
N VAL A 7 7.10 16.40 -22.88
CA VAL A 7 6.38 15.20 -23.35
C VAL A 7 4.88 15.48 -23.12
N PRO A 8 4.04 15.57 -24.17
CA PRO A 8 2.60 15.75 -24.01
C PRO A 8 2.05 14.67 -23.08
N HIS A 9 1.07 14.99 -22.22
CA HIS A 9 0.50 14.01 -21.27
C HIS A 9 0.14 12.67 -21.95
N SER A 10 -0.37 12.72 -23.19
CA SER A 10 -0.68 11.54 -24.02
C SER A 10 0.51 10.59 -24.27
N GLU A 11 1.74 11.09 -24.42
CA GLU A 11 2.94 10.26 -24.57
C GLU A 11 3.28 9.50 -23.27
N ARG A 12 2.99 10.09 -22.09
CA ARG A 12 3.17 9.39 -20.81
C ARG A 12 2.16 8.25 -20.66
N TYR A 13 0.90 8.45 -21.03
CA TYR A 13 -0.10 7.36 -21.07
C TYR A 13 0.32 6.26 -22.06
N ALA A 14 0.76 6.63 -23.26
CA ALA A 14 1.23 5.68 -24.27
C ALA A 14 2.38 4.79 -23.78
N ARG A 15 3.32 5.36 -23.01
CA ARG A 15 4.43 4.61 -22.40
C ARG A 15 3.95 3.63 -21.32
N CYS A 16 2.94 4.00 -20.55
CA CYS A 16 2.32 3.10 -19.56
C CYS A 16 1.68 1.91 -20.28
N ILE A 17 0.97 2.15 -21.40
CA ILE A 17 0.40 1.10 -22.24
C ILE A 17 1.48 0.16 -22.80
N GLU A 18 2.56 0.71 -23.35
CA GLU A 18 3.66 -0.11 -23.88
C GLU A 18 4.26 -1.01 -22.79
N THR A 19 4.45 -0.45 -21.59
CA THR A 19 5.01 -1.19 -20.47
C THR A 19 4.06 -2.27 -19.95
N SER A 20 2.78 -1.95 -19.76
CA SER A 20 1.71 -2.91 -19.42
C SER A 20 1.68 -4.08 -20.41
N LYS A 21 1.69 -3.80 -21.72
CA LYS A 21 1.70 -4.84 -22.77
C LYS A 21 2.92 -5.76 -22.69
N ARG A 22 4.08 -5.23 -22.31
CA ARG A 22 5.33 -5.99 -22.19
C ARG A 22 5.40 -6.80 -20.89
N MET A 23 4.79 -6.30 -19.82
CA MET A 23 4.92 -6.87 -18.48
C MET A 23 3.85 -7.90 -18.14
N ARG A 24 2.88 -8.18 -19.02
CA ARG A 24 1.82 -9.15 -18.78
C ARG A 24 2.32 -10.49 -18.23
N TRP A 25 1.74 -10.91 -17.12
CA TRP A 25 2.05 -12.15 -16.40
C TRP A 25 0.77 -12.84 -15.88
N ASP A 26 0.89 -14.13 -15.57
CA ASP A 26 -0.17 -14.98 -15.03
C ASP A 26 0.12 -15.42 -13.58
N ILE A 27 -0.93 -15.46 -12.74
CA ILE A 27 -0.82 -15.80 -11.32
C ILE A 27 -0.26 -17.21 -11.12
N ASP A 28 -0.72 -18.20 -11.89
CA ASP A 28 -0.33 -19.60 -11.67
C ASP A 28 0.96 -19.95 -12.41
N GLU A 29 1.10 -19.52 -13.67
CA GLU A 29 2.22 -19.90 -14.54
C GLU A 29 3.51 -19.11 -14.27
N ASP A 30 3.41 -17.83 -13.91
CA ASP A 30 4.60 -16.98 -13.70
C ASP A 30 4.92 -16.77 -12.22
N VAL A 31 3.87 -16.58 -11.39
CA VAL A 31 4.01 -16.22 -9.97
C VAL A 31 3.99 -17.43 -9.05
N ILE A 32 2.93 -18.24 -9.01
CA ILE A 32 2.83 -19.33 -8.01
C ILE A 32 3.67 -20.53 -8.41
N ARG A 33 3.57 -20.97 -9.67
CA ARG A 33 4.35 -22.09 -10.24
C ARG A 33 4.27 -23.38 -9.43
N GLY A 34 3.09 -23.66 -8.87
CA GLY A 34 2.84 -24.81 -7.99
C GLY A 34 3.57 -24.78 -6.64
N ARG A 35 4.26 -23.68 -6.29
CA ARG A 35 4.97 -23.53 -5.01
C ARG A 35 4.01 -23.35 -3.84
N ARG A 36 4.52 -23.59 -2.64
CA ARG A 36 3.82 -23.38 -1.37
C ARG A 36 4.66 -22.52 -0.45
N PHE A 37 3.99 -21.81 0.47
CA PHE A 37 4.69 -21.17 1.57
C PHE A 37 5.28 -22.23 2.51
N ASP A 38 6.42 -21.90 3.10
CA ASP A 38 7.13 -22.73 4.05
C ASP A 38 7.43 -21.91 5.30
N VAL A 39 6.93 -22.36 6.44
CA VAL A 39 7.06 -21.69 7.74
C VAL A 39 8.51 -21.61 8.25
N ALA A 40 9.45 -22.29 7.59
CA ALA A 40 10.87 -22.08 7.83
C ALA A 40 11.37 -20.69 7.35
N HIS A 41 10.63 -20.00 6.46
CA HIS A 41 11.02 -18.70 5.92
C HIS A 41 10.22 -17.54 6.53
N LYS A 42 10.77 -16.33 6.42
CA LYS A 42 10.02 -15.08 6.63
C LYS A 42 8.99 -14.91 5.51
N PHE A 43 7.84 -14.30 5.82
CA PHE A 43 6.89 -13.82 4.78
C PHE A 43 6.84 -12.30 4.69
N LEU A 44 7.51 -11.56 5.56
CA LEU A 44 7.71 -10.12 5.40
C LEU A 44 9.13 -9.74 5.87
N PRO A 45 9.89 -8.94 5.10
CA PRO A 45 11.27 -8.62 5.43
C PRO A 45 11.38 -7.71 6.66
N ASP A 46 12.55 -7.73 7.32
CA ASP A 46 12.76 -7.03 8.60
C ASP A 46 12.61 -5.50 8.53
N GLY A 47 12.91 -4.92 7.36
CA GLY A 47 12.72 -3.49 7.10
C GLY A 47 11.25 -3.06 7.07
N LEU A 48 10.32 -3.98 6.83
CA LEU A 48 8.88 -3.72 6.86
C LEU A 48 8.24 -4.21 8.15
N SER A 49 8.67 -5.38 8.65
CA SER A 49 8.14 -5.94 9.90
C SER A 49 8.59 -5.15 11.13
N LEU A 50 9.66 -4.36 10.98
CA LEU A 50 10.36 -3.71 12.09
C LEU A 50 10.74 -4.72 13.18
N ALA A 51 11.27 -5.89 12.77
CA ALA A 51 11.58 -7.01 13.67
C ALA A 51 12.44 -6.63 14.89
N ASN A 52 13.23 -5.55 14.81
CA ASN A 52 14.03 -5.03 15.92
C ASN A 52 13.18 -4.38 17.04
N ALA A 53 11.96 -3.94 16.75
CA ALA A 53 11.04 -3.39 17.75
C ALA A 53 10.48 -4.45 18.71
N PHE A 54 10.50 -5.74 18.31
CA PHE A 54 10.06 -6.87 19.12
C PHE A 54 11.20 -7.36 20.02
N THR A 55 11.54 -6.60 21.06
CA THR A 55 12.75 -6.81 21.87
C THR A 55 12.73 -8.05 22.78
N THR A 56 11.54 -8.53 23.14
CA THR A 56 11.37 -9.71 24.01
C THR A 56 11.31 -11.04 23.25
N LEU A 57 11.10 -10.97 21.93
CA LEU A 57 10.87 -12.14 21.09
C LEU A 57 12.17 -12.82 20.67
N SER A 58 12.18 -14.15 20.71
CA SER A 58 13.19 -15.00 20.09
C SER A 58 13.19 -14.88 18.57
N THR A 59 14.22 -15.42 17.92
CA THR A 59 14.31 -15.45 16.45
C THR A 59 13.12 -16.17 15.81
N ASP A 60 12.65 -17.27 16.39
CA ASP A 60 11.52 -18.04 15.86
C ASP A 60 10.20 -17.27 16.00
N GLU A 61 10.02 -16.56 17.11
CA GLU A 61 8.86 -15.70 17.33
C GLU A 61 8.86 -14.48 16.40
N LYS A 62 10.02 -13.87 16.14
CA LYS A 62 10.15 -12.80 15.14
C LYS A 62 9.84 -13.29 13.72
N ARG A 63 10.24 -14.52 13.39
CA ARG A 63 9.83 -15.16 12.13
C ARG A 63 8.32 -15.34 12.07
N PHE A 64 7.68 -15.73 13.17
CA PHE A 64 6.23 -15.84 13.22
C PHE A 64 5.54 -14.46 13.08
N VAL A 65 6.07 -13.41 13.69
CA VAL A 65 5.62 -12.03 13.46
C VAL A 65 5.71 -11.66 11.98
N SER A 66 6.86 -11.92 11.35
CA SER A 66 7.06 -11.70 9.91
C SER A 66 6.00 -12.44 9.07
N GLN A 67 5.63 -13.66 9.45
CA GLN A 67 4.61 -14.45 8.75
C GLN A 67 3.20 -13.90 8.94
N ILE A 68 2.86 -13.46 10.16
CA ILE A 68 1.59 -12.79 10.46
C ILE A 68 1.46 -11.50 9.65
N GLN A 69 2.48 -10.64 9.72
CA GLN A 69 2.48 -9.38 9.01
C GLN A 69 2.51 -9.59 7.49
N GLY A 70 3.20 -10.61 6.97
CA GLY A 70 3.15 -10.95 5.54
C GLY A 70 1.75 -11.34 5.07
N ARG A 71 0.99 -12.05 5.91
CA ARG A 71 -0.42 -12.35 5.64
C ARG A 71 -1.29 -11.10 5.68
N THR A 72 -1.10 -10.24 6.68
CA THR A 72 -1.79 -8.96 6.78
C THR A 72 -1.46 -8.04 5.60
N TYR A 73 -0.20 -8.04 5.15
CA TYR A 73 0.26 -7.28 4.00
C TYR A 73 -0.49 -7.67 2.73
N ALA A 74 -0.59 -8.97 2.43
CA ALA A 74 -1.43 -9.44 1.33
C ALA A 74 -2.91 -9.02 1.47
N ASN A 75 -3.50 -9.15 2.66
CA ASN A 75 -4.90 -8.79 2.88
C ASN A 75 -5.16 -7.28 2.76
N VAL A 76 -4.24 -6.43 3.21
CA VAL A 76 -4.35 -4.96 3.07
C VAL A 76 -4.24 -4.54 1.61
N PHE A 77 -3.36 -5.14 0.81
CA PHE A 77 -3.38 -4.88 -0.65
C PHE A 77 -4.70 -5.28 -1.28
N GLY A 78 -5.16 -6.52 -1.03
CA GLY A 78 -6.48 -6.97 -1.51
C GLY A 78 -7.64 -6.06 -1.10
N LEU A 79 -7.51 -5.36 0.03
CA LEU A 79 -8.45 -4.33 0.49
C LEU A 79 -8.35 -3.04 -0.33
N VAL A 80 -7.14 -2.50 -0.54
CA VAL A 80 -6.96 -1.19 -1.20
C VAL A 80 -7.22 -1.27 -2.71
N GLU A 81 -6.81 -2.35 -3.38
CA GLU A 81 -7.04 -2.55 -4.83
C GLU A 81 -8.53 -2.44 -5.19
N ARG A 82 -9.41 -2.73 -4.23
CA ARG A 82 -10.85 -2.66 -4.40
C ARG A 82 -11.32 -1.25 -4.74
N PHE A 83 -10.87 -0.25 -3.99
CA PHE A 83 -11.28 1.14 -4.22
C PHE A 83 -10.42 1.82 -5.28
N ILE A 84 -9.16 1.42 -5.44
CA ILE A 84 -8.27 1.92 -6.50
C ILE A 84 -8.89 1.58 -7.85
N ASN A 85 -9.20 0.30 -8.10
CA ASN A 85 -9.86 -0.13 -9.33
C ASN A 85 -11.18 0.62 -9.59
N ALA A 86 -12.01 0.79 -8.56
CA ALA A 86 -13.27 1.50 -8.70
C ALA A 86 -13.07 2.98 -9.06
N LYS A 87 -12.07 3.65 -8.47
CA LYS A 87 -11.73 5.03 -8.82
C LYS A 87 -11.16 5.15 -10.23
N VAL A 88 -10.29 4.23 -10.66
CA VAL A 88 -9.75 4.20 -12.03
C VAL A 88 -10.88 4.06 -13.06
N LEU A 89 -11.85 3.17 -12.81
CA LEU A 89 -13.03 3.01 -13.67
C LEU A 89 -13.88 4.28 -13.70
N GLU A 90 -14.06 4.96 -12.57
CA GLU A 90 -14.75 6.26 -12.50
C GLU A 90 -14.03 7.32 -13.35
N LEU A 91 -12.71 7.47 -13.18
CA LEU A 91 -11.89 8.43 -13.93
C LEU A 91 -11.90 8.16 -15.44
N SER A 92 -12.00 6.89 -15.85
CA SER A 92 -12.08 6.52 -17.27
C SER A 92 -13.24 7.21 -18.00
N HIS A 93 -14.32 7.55 -17.29
CA HIS A 93 -15.49 8.23 -17.84
C HIS A 93 -15.13 9.53 -18.54
N ASP A 94 -14.18 10.30 -17.99
CA ASP A 94 -13.73 11.57 -18.55
C ASP A 94 -13.07 11.41 -19.93
N HIS A 95 -12.60 10.20 -20.25
CA HIS A 95 -11.86 9.90 -21.47
C HIS A 95 -12.68 9.13 -22.52
N TRP A 96 -13.91 8.70 -22.21
CA TRP A 96 -14.71 7.84 -23.10
C TRP A 96 -14.85 8.35 -24.53
N PHE A 97 -15.10 9.65 -24.70
CA PHE A 97 -15.21 10.31 -26.00
C PHE A 97 -14.05 11.28 -26.29
N GLY A 98 -13.00 11.25 -25.45
CA GLY A 98 -11.85 12.15 -25.48
C GLY A 98 -10.56 11.42 -25.84
N ASP A 99 -9.52 11.61 -25.02
CA ASP A 99 -8.21 10.99 -25.21
C ASP A 99 -8.28 9.46 -25.08
N GLN A 100 -8.31 8.78 -26.22
CA GLN A 100 -8.37 7.32 -26.30
C GLN A 100 -7.10 6.64 -25.77
N VAL A 101 -5.95 7.33 -25.76
CA VAL A 101 -4.71 6.79 -25.20
C VAL A 101 -4.82 6.77 -23.67
N ALA A 102 -5.33 7.83 -23.06
CA ALA A 102 -5.60 7.83 -21.62
C ALA A 102 -6.65 6.77 -21.25
N LEU A 103 -7.73 6.65 -22.03
CA LEU A 103 -8.74 5.61 -21.81
C LEU A 103 -8.16 4.20 -21.86
N GLU A 104 -7.35 3.85 -22.87
CA GLU A 104 -6.71 2.53 -22.93
C GLU A 104 -5.80 2.31 -21.72
N ALA A 105 -5.04 3.31 -21.30
CA ALA A 105 -4.15 3.19 -20.14
C ALA A 105 -4.93 2.90 -18.85
N LEU A 106 -6.03 3.60 -18.59
CA LEU A 106 -6.86 3.38 -17.39
C LEU A 106 -7.61 2.03 -17.43
N VAL A 107 -8.05 1.57 -18.61
CA VAL A 107 -8.66 0.23 -18.75
C VAL A 107 -7.64 -0.87 -18.44
N ARG A 108 -6.38 -0.68 -18.83
CA ARG A 108 -5.30 -1.63 -18.52
C ARG A 108 -4.95 -1.66 -17.05
N PHE A 109 -4.83 -0.49 -16.44
CA PHE A 109 -4.68 -0.35 -14.99
C PHE A 109 -5.81 -1.13 -14.28
N SER A 110 -7.07 -0.92 -14.67
CA SER A 110 -8.20 -1.67 -14.08
C SER A 110 -8.11 -3.21 -14.24
N ASP A 111 -7.64 -3.71 -15.38
CA ASP A 111 -7.42 -5.16 -15.59
C ASP A 111 -6.33 -5.70 -14.66
N GLU A 112 -5.24 -4.95 -14.50
CA GLU A 112 -4.12 -5.28 -13.61
C GLU A 112 -4.56 -5.28 -12.13
N GLU A 113 -5.34 -4.30 -11.69
CA GLU A 113 -5.90 -4.27 -10.33
C GLU A 113 -6.84 -5.43 -10.01
N LEU A 114 -7.68 -5.85 -10.97
CA LEU A 114 -8.55 -7.01 -10.79
C LEU A 114 -7.73 -8.30 -10.64
N LYS A 115 -6.60 -8.40 -11.34
CA LYS A 115 -5.64 -9.50 -11.19
C LYS A 115 -4.92 -9.42 -9.84
N HIS A 116 -4.51 -8.25 -9.37
CA HIS A 116 -3.93 -8.06 -8.02
C HIS A 116 -4.90 -8.49 -6.92
N GLN A 117 -6.18 -8.11 -7.01
CA GLN A 117 -7.22 -8.59 -6.09
C GLN A 117 -7.34 -10.13 -6.08
N ALA A 118 -7.25 -10.76 -7.24
CA ALA A 118 -7.28 -12.23 -7.35
C ALA A 118 -6.03 -12.87 -6.75
N LEU A 119 -4.86 -12.31 -7.02
CA LEU A 119 -3.56 -12.73 -6.47
C LEU A 119 -3.61 -12.69 -4.94
N PHE A 120 -4.01 -11.58 -4.33
CA PHE A 120 -3.96 -11.45 -2.87
C PHE A 120 -4.96 -12.34 -2.13
N ARG A 121 -6.16 -12.58 -2.69
CA ARG A 121 -7.08 -13.61 -2.16
C ARG A 121 -6.45 -15.00 -2.19
N ARG A 122 -5.70 -15.31 -3.26
CA ARG A 122 -5.01 -16.58 -3.41
C ARG A 122 -3.87 -16.72 -2.41
N ILE A 123 -3.08 -15.67 -2.23
CA ILE A 123 -1.97 -15.63 -1.26
C ILE A 123 -2.47 -15.75 0.18
N ASP A 124 -3.56 -15.07 0.56
CA ASP A 124 -4.15 -15.22 1.90
C ASP A 124 -4.55 -16.69 2.18
N THR A 125 -5.20 -17.34 1.22
CA THR A 125 -5.56 -18.76 1.34
C THR A 125 -4.32 -19.63 1.51
N MET A 126 -3.29 -19.43 0.69
CA MET A 126 -2.06 -20.23 0.72
C MET A 126 -1.26 -20.05 2.01
N ILE A 127 -1.22 -18.83 2.58
CA ILE A 127 -0.59 -18.59 3.88
C ILE A 127 -1.46 -19.20 5.00
N GLY A 128 -2.78 -19.13 4.88
CA GLY A 128 -3.72 -19.76 5.82
C GLY A 128 -3.60 -21.28 5.90
N ASP A 129 -3.18 -21.95 4.84
CA ASP A 129 -2.95 -23.40 4.81
C ASP A 129 -1.73 -23.83 5.64
N VAL A 130 -0.77 -22.93 5.90
CA VAL A 130 0.49 -23.26 6.59
C VAL A 130 0.61 -22.64 7.98
N LEU A 131 -0.11 -21.55 8.26
CA LEU A 131 -0.15 -20.94 9.58
C LEU A 131 -1.24 -21.57 10.47
N PRO A 132 -1.08 -21.49 11.81
CA PRO A 132 -2.13 -21.92 12.73
C PRO A 132 -3.51 -21.28 12.44
N GLY A 133 -4.59 -21.99 12.73
CA GLY A 133 -5.94 -21.41 12.64
C GLY A 133 -6.16 -20.30 13.68
N GLY A 134 -7.03 -19.33 13.39
CA GLY A 134 -7.42 -18.26 14.32
C GLY A 134 -6.99 -16.84 13.91
N TYR A 135 -6.28 -16.69 12.78
CA TYR A 135 -6.02 -15.38 12.16
C TYR A 135 -7.34 -14.71 11.78
N ARG A 136 -7.40 -13.38 11.90
CA ARG A 136 -8.57 -12.57 11.57
C ARG A 136 -8.17 -11.33 10.79
N PHE A 137 -8.98 -11.01 9.79
CA PHE A 137 -8.95 -9.77 9.03
C PHE A 137 -10.40 -9.31 8.88
N ASP A 138 -10.92 -8.59 9.88
CA ASP A 138 -12.36 -8.36 10.06
C ASP A 138 -12.90 -7.12 9.31
N VAL A 139 -12.10 -6.54 8.42
CA VAL A 139 -12.46 -5.33 7.66
C VAL A 139 -13.31 -5.72 6.46
N ASP A 140 -14.48 -5.10 6.29
CA ASP A 140 -15.30 -5.28 5.08
C ASP A 140 -14.72 -4.44 3.92
N PRO A 141 -14.22 -5.08 2.84
CA PRO A 141 -13.62 -4.34 1.73
C PRO A 141 -14.57 -3.41 1.01
N ASN A 142 -15.86 -3.76 0.93
CA ASN A 142 -16.84 -2.88 0.30
C ASN A 142 -17.14 -1.69 1.22
N ALA A 143 -17.24 -1.88 2.53
CA ALA A 143 -17.47 -0.76 3.45
C ALA A 143 -16.33 0.27 3.40
N VAL A 144 -15.08 -0.21 3.37
CA VAL A 144 -13.90 0.66 3.19
C VAL A 144 -13.95 1.36 1.83
N ALA A 145 -14.23 0.62 0.75
CA ALA A 145 -14.31 1.23 -0.58
C ALA A 145 -15.37 2.34 -0.66
N HIS A 146 -16.57 2.13 -0.08
CA HIS A 146 -17.59 3.18 -0.02
C HIS A 146 -17.15 4.39 0.81
N ALA A 147 -16.46 4.17 1.94
CA ALA A 147 -15.97 5.26 2.78
C ALA A 147 -14.90 6.09 2.06
N VAL A 148 -13.95 5.43 1.38
CA VAL A 148 -12.89 6.10 0.63
C VAL A 148 -13.45 6.84 -0.59
N LEU A 149 -14.25 6.17 -1.41
CA LEU A 149 -14.85 6.76 -2.63
C LEU A 149 -15.90 7.84 -2.33
N GLY A 150 -16.35 7.95 -1.07
CA GLY A 150 -17.19 9.06 -0.60
C GLY A 150 -16.45 10.38 -0.40
N LYS A 151 -15.11 10.39 -0.47
CA LYS A 151 -14.27 11.61 -0.44
C LYS A 151 -14.05 12.15 -1.85
N SER A 152 -13.55 13.38 -1.96
CA SER A 152 -13.22 13.98 -3.26
C SER A 152 -12.20 13.13 -4.02
N THR A 153 -12.33 13.12 -5.35
CA THR A 153 -11.41 12.42 -6.24
C THR A 153 -9.96 12.85 -6.03
N TRP A 154 -9.71 14.13 -5.71
CA TRP A 154 -8.37 14.60 -5.36
C TRP A 154 -7.79 13.91 -4.13
N ALA A 155 -8.58 13.75 -3.06
CA ALA A 155 -8.14 13.07 -1.84
C ALA A 155 -7.90 11.57 -2.07
N VAL A 156 -8.77 10.93 -2.85
CA VAL A 156 -8.62 9.51 -3.21
C VAL A 156 -7.38 9.28 -4.09
N LEU A 157 -7.12 10.15 -5.06
CA LEU A 157 -5.93 10.08 -5.91
C LEU A 157 -4.64 10.36 -5.12
N ALA A 158 -4.67 11.27 -4.15
CA ALA A 158 -3.55 11.50 -3.23
C ALA A 158 -3.23 10.22 -2.43
N LEU A 159 -4.24 9.57 -1.85
CA LEU A 159 -4.06 8.30 -1.15
C LEU A 159 -3.59 7.18 -2.07
N THR A 160 -4.14 7.10 -3.28
CA THR A 160 -3.77 6.06 -4.27
C THR A 160 -2.31 6.21 -4.69
N LEU A 161 -1.87 7.42 -5.04
CA LEU A 161 -0.47 7.65 -5.40
C LEU A 161 0.50 7.37 -4.23
N ASP A 162 0.12 7.68 -2.99
CA ASP A 162 0.90 7.31 -1.80
C ASP A 162 1.11 5.78 -1.73
N ILE A 163 0.02 5.02 -1.96
CA ILE A 163 0.01 3.56 -2.00
C ILE A 163 0.94 3.02 -3.08
N GLU A 164 0.74 3.45 -4.33
CA GLU A 164 1.55 2.99 -5.46
C GLU A 164 3.05 3.28 -5.28
N LEU A 165 3.38 4.41 -4.65
CA LEU A 165 4.78 4.78 -4.44
C LEU A 165 5.43 3.97 -3.32
N PHE A 166 4.72 3.64 -2.24
CA PHE A 166 5.32 2.81 -1.20
C PHE A 166 5.58 1.38 -1.66
N THR A 167 4.79 0.82 -2.59
CA THR A 167 5.05 -0.55 -3.10
C THR A 167 6.43 -0.65 -3.74
N GLN A 168 6.82 0.39 -4.51
CA GLN A 168 8.15 0.49 -5.11
C GLN A 168 9.26 0.60 -4.06
N LEU A 169 9.04 1.42 -3.02
CA LEU A 169 10.00 1.59 -1.93
C LEU A 169 10.19 0.28 -1.18
N HIS A 170 9.10 -0.38 -0.77
CA HIS A 170 9.10 -1.64 -0.06
C HIS A 170 9.85 -2.72 -0.83
N TYR A 171 9.61 -2.83 -2.15
CA TYR A 171 10.30 -3.82 -2.95
C TYR A 171 11.81 -3.59 -2.97
N ARG A 172 12.24 -2.39 -3.38
CA ARG A 172 13.66 -2.08 -3.60
C ARG A 172 14.48 -2.04 -2.32
N GLN A 173 13.89 -1.55 -1.22
CA GLN A 173 14.64 -1.32 0.02
C GLN A 173 14.55 -2.49 1.00
N SER A 174 13.52 -3.34 0.91
CA SER A 174 13.28 -4.38 1.91
C SER A 174 13.07 -5.77 1.33
N ILE A 175 12.25 -5.95 0.29
CA ILE A 175 11.89 -7.28 -0.23
C ILE A 175 13.02 -7.90 -1.05
N ASP A 176 13.53 -7.17 -2.05
CA ASP A 176 14.62 -7.62 -2.94
C ASP A 176 15.92 -7.99 -2.19
N PRO A 177 16.41 -7.17 -1.24
CA PRO A 177 17.69 -7.47 -0.56
C PRO A 177 17.60 -8.54 0.54
N ASP A 178 16.43 -8.93 1.03
CA ASP A 178 16.31 -9.89 2.14
C ASP A 178 16.52 -11.34 1.67
N SER A 179 17.68 -11.91 1.97
CA SER A 179 18.02 -13.28 1.56
C SER A 179 17.28 -14.39 2.31
N GLU A 180 16.59 -14.08 3.40
CA GLU A 180 15.87 -15.05 4.26
C GLU A 180 14.35 -15.04 4.02
N LEU A 181 13.87 -14.10 3.21
CA LEU A 181 12.48 -14.00 2.81
C LEU A 181 12.10 -15.13 1.84
N SER A 182 10.88 -15.65 1.97
CA SER A 182 10.33 -16.67 1.06
C SER A 182 10.45 -16.22 -0.40
N GLU A 183 11.07 -17.05 -1.23
CA GLU A 183 11.21 -16.79 -2.68
C GLU A 183 9.85 -16.66 -3.38
N LEU A 184 8.81 -17.36 -2.90
CA LEU A 184 7.45 -17.16 -3.40
C LEU A 184 6.92 -15.78 -3.02
N PHE A 185 7.14 -15.32 -1.79
CA PHE A 185 6.72 -13.97 -1.37
C PHE A 185 7.44 -12.89 -2.18
N LYS A 186 8.76 -13.05 -2.40
CA LYS A 186 9.53 -12.15 -3.27
C LYS A 186 8.93 -12.07 -4.67
N ASP A 187 8.63 -13.22 -5.29
CA ASP A 187 8.06 -13.24 -6.62
C ASP A 187 6.67 -12.60 -6.67
N VAL A 188 5.80 -12.89 -5.69
CA VAL A 188 4.47 -12.25 -5.57
C VAL A 188 4.61 -10.73 -5.64
N PHE A 189 5.46 -10.15 -4.80
CA PHE A 189 5.61 -8.71 -4.77
C PHE A 189 6.44 -8.16 -5.93
N LEU A 190 7.38 -8.94 -6.51
CA LEU A 190 8.10 -8.61 -7.74
C LEU A 190 7.16 -8.36 -8.91
N TYR A 191 6.22 -9.27 -9.14
CA TYR A 191 5.28 -9.16 -10.24
C TYR A 191 4.24 -8.06 -10.00
N HIS A 192 3.77 -7.93 -8.77
CA HIS A 192 2.90 -6.84 -8.34
C HIS A 192 3.55 -5.46 -8.58
N TRP A 193 4.70 -5.16 -7.96
CA TRP A 193 5.30 -3.81 -8.07
C TRP A 193 5.71 -3.43 -9.50
N ARG A 194 5.98 -4.40 -10.37
CA ARG A 194 6.29 -4.13 -11.79
C ARG A 194 5.13 -3.40 -12.47
N GLU A 195 3.89 -3.79 -12.18
CA GLU A 195 2.68 -3.12 -12.67
C GLU A 195 2.43 -1.81 -11.92
N GLU A 196 2.56 -1.79 -10.59
CA GLU A 196 2.41 -0.57 -9.75
C GLU A 196 3.33 0.58 -10.18
N SER A 197 4.49 0.26 -10.75
CA SER A 197 5.41 1.27 -11.27
C SER A 197 4.81 2.14 -12.38
N GLN A 198 3.85 1.61 -13.14
CA GLN A 198 3.10 2.36 -14.15
C GLN A 198 1.85 3.00 -13.57
N HIS A 199 1.19 2.34 -12.61
CA HIS A 199 0.03 2.88 -11.89
C HIS A 199 0.37 4.21 -11.22
N ALA A 200 1.50 4.28 -10.50
CA ALA A 200 1.99 5.54 -9.93
C ALA A 200 2.12 6.69 -10.95
N ILE A 201 2.48 6.38 -12.21
CA ILE A 201 2.58 7.39 -13.28
C ILE A 201 1.19 7.86 -13.70
N LEU A 202 0.23 6.95 -13.82
CA LEU A 202 -1.15 7.23 -14.18
C LEU A 202 -1.86 8.00 -13.07
N ASP A 203 -1.70 7.61 -11.82
CA ASP A 203 -2.28 8.33 -10.68
C ASP A 203 -1.73 9.74 -10.55
N GLU A 204 -0.43 9.95 -10.75
CA GLU A 204 0.14 11.30 -10.80
C GLU A 204 -0.49 12.13 -11.94
N LEU A 205 -0.65 11.54 -13.12
CA LEU A 205 -1.24 12.24 -14.27
C LEU A 205 -2.71 12.64 -13.99
N GLU A 206 -3.51 11.70 -13.49
CA GLU A 206 -4.91 11.96 -13.14
C GLU A 206 -5.04 12.93 -11.98
N TRP A 207 -4.14 12.86 -10.98
CA TRP A 207 -4.17 13.78 -9.84
C TRP A 207 -3.87 15.22 -10.26
N VAL A 208 -2.82 15.42 -11.07
CA VAL A 208 -2.47 16.74 -11.62
C VAL A 208 -3.56 17.24 -12.55
N ARG A 209 -4.14 16.37 -13.39
CA ARG A 209 -5.26 16.74 -14.28
C ARG A 209 -6.46 17.22 -13.48
N HIS A 210 -6.87 16.45 -12.47
CA HIS A 210 -8.03 16.79 -11.64
C HIS A 210 -7.77 18.04 -10.78
N ASP A 211 -6.56 18.23 -10.25
CA ASP A 211 -6.23 19.41 -9.46
C ASP A 211 -6.37 20.72 -10.27
N ALA A 212 -6.07 20.68 -11.57
CA ALA A 212 -6.13 21.85 -12.45
C ALA A 212 -7.54 22.45 -12.57
N ASP A 213 -8.58 21.64 -12.35
CA ASP A 213 -9.98 22.06 -12.42
C ASP A 213 -10.55 22.52 -11.06
N LEU A 214 -9.79 22.37 -9.96
CA LEU A 214 -10.25 22.75 -8.63
C LEU A 214 -10.12 24.25 -8.34
N THR A 215 -11.15 24.80 -7.70
CA THR A 215 -11.06 26.08 -6.99
C THR A 215 -10.18 25.97 -5.74
N ALA A 216 -9.74 27.10 -5.19
CA ALA A 216 -8.95 27.13 -3.97
C ALA A 216 -9.72 26.54 -2.76
N GLU A 217 -11.02 26.80 -2.67
CA GLU A 217 -11.89 26.28 -1.62
C GLU A 217 -12.09 24.76 -1.74
N GLU A 218 -12.28 24.25 -2.96
CA GLU A 218 -12.38 22.81 -3.22
C GLU A 218 -11.08 22.10 -2.88
N ARG A 219 -9.93 22.62 -3.32
CA ARG A 219 -8.62 22.07 -2.97
C ARG A 219 -8.40 22.08 -1.46
N ASN A 220 -8.80 23.16 -0.77
CA ASN A 220 -8.66 23.22 0.68
C ASN A 220 -9.47 22.13 1.41
N ARG A 221 -10.70 21.87 0.96
CA ARG A 221 -11.52 20.76 1.46
C ARG A 221 -10.92 19.40 1.12
N ALA A 222 -10.43 19.22 -0.10
CA ALA A 222 -9.80 17.96 -0.52
C ALA A 222 -8.56 17.61 0.33
N VAL A 223 -7.78 18.60 0.75
CA VAL A 223 -6.68 18.39 1.70
C VAL A 223 -7.18 17.93 3.07
N ASP A 224 -8.27 18.50 3.58
CA ASP A 224 -8.87 18.06 4.85
C ASP A 224 -9.42 16.63 4.73
N GLU A 225 -10.03 16.29 3.60
CA GLU A 225 -10.50 14.94 3.31
C GLU A 225 -9.36 13.92 3.14
N PHE A 226 -8.22 14.32 2.57
CA PHE A 226 -7.03 13.46 2.53
C PHE A 226 -6.50 13.17 3.94
N ILE A 227 -6.48 14.18 4.82
CA ILE A 227 -6.13 13.98 6.24
C ILE A 227 -7.11 13.02 6.92
N ASP A 228 -8.41 13.17 6.67
CA ASP A 228 -9.43 12.23 7.18
C ASP A 228 -9.18 10.80 6.69
N LEU A 229 -8.80 10.62 5.41
CA LEU A 229 -8.48 9.31 4.85
C LEU A 229 -7.28 8.68 5.54
N VAL A 230 -6.21 9.44 5.76
CA VAL A 230 -5.03 8.98 6.52
C VAL A 230 -5.42 8.53 7.93
N GLY A 231 -6.28 9.30 8.62
CA GLY A 231 -6.81 8.92 9.93
C GLY A 231 -7.68 7.65 9.89
N ALA A 232 -8.48 7.48 8.83
CA ALA A 232 -9.30 6.29 8.64
C ALA A 232 -8.45 5.04 8.38
N VAL A 233 -7.39 5.16 7.57
CA VAL A 233 -6.40 4.09 7.37
C VAL A 233 -5.79 3.71 8.71
N ASP A 234 -5.31 4.68 9.49
CA ASP A 234 -4.76 4.40 10.82
C ASP A 234 -5.74 3.66 11.74
N GLY A 235 -7.02 4.02 11.72
CA GLY A 235 -8.06 3.32 12.48
C GLY A 235 -8.18 1.83 12.11
N VAL A 236 -8.05 1.49 10.82
CA VAL A 236 -8.00 0.10 10.34
C VAL A 236 -6.73 -0.60 10.86
N LEU A 237 -5.57 0.07 10.78
CA LEU A 237 -4.29 -0.50 11.23
C LEU A 237 -4.27 -0.75 12.74
N GLN A 238 -4.88 0.11 13.55
CA GLN A 238 -5.04 -0.09 14.99
C GLN A 238 -5.86 -1.35 15.30
N GLY A 239 -6.98 -1.55 14.58
CA GLY A 239 -7.81 -2.74 14.70
C GLY A 239 -7.04 -4.01 14.33
N GLN A 240 -6.32 -3.97 13.21
CA GLN A 240 -5.56 -5.12 12.72
C GLN A 240 -4.36 -5.45 13.61
N ALA A 241 -3.62 -4.44 14.10
CA ALA A 241 -2.51 -4.64 15.04
C ALA A 241 -2.99 -5.32 16.34
N ASN A 242 -4.19 -4.97 16.81
CA ASN A 242 -4.81 -5.64 17.96
C ASN A 242 -5.15 -7.10 17.68
N ALA A 243 -5.73 -7.39 16.51
CA ALA A 243 -6.05 -8.77 16.11
C ALA A 243 -4.78 -9.64 15.95
N ASP A 244 -3.75 -9.09 15.32
CA ASP A 244 -2.50 -9.80 15.04
C ASP A 244 -1.66 -10.04 16.29
N ALA A 245 -1.62 -9.08 17.23
CA ALA A 245 -0.98 -9.27 18.53
C ALA A 245 -1.68 -10.37 19.36
N GLY A 246 -3.02 -10.38 19.39
CA GLY A 246 -3.78 -11.43 20.07
C GLY A 246 -3.60 -12.80 19.41
N TYR A 247 -3.56 -12.85 18.07
CA TYR A 247 -3.26 -14.07 17.33
C TYR A 247 -1.85 -14.59 17.63
N PHE A 248 -0.85 -13.70 17.67
CA PHE A 248 0.51 -14.03 18.08
C PHE A 248 0.54 -14.63 19.50
N ALA A 249 -0.03 -13.93 20.49
CA ALA A 249 -0.04 -14.36 21.89
C ALA A 249 -0.71 -15.74 22.08
N MET A 250 -1.76 -16.03 21.31
CA MET A 250 -2.44 -17.32 21.36
C MET A 250 -1.61 -18.46 20.74
N LYS A 251 -0.71 -18.18 19.79
CA LYS A 251 -0.09 -19.18 18.92
C LYS A 251 1.43 -19.27 18.98
N CYS A 252 2.11 -18.35 19.66
CA CYS A 252 3.58 -18.35 19.77
C CYS A 252 4.16 -19.53 20.57
N GLY A 253 3.32 -20.34 21.22
CA GLY A 253 3.73 -21.58 21.89
C GLY A 253 4.19 -21.41 23.34
N ARG A 254 4.06 -20.20 23.90
CA ARG A 254 4.30 -19.92 25.32
C ARG A 254 3.28 -18.92 25.87
N ALA A 255 3.25 -18.77 27.19
CA ALA A 255 2.52 -17.68 27.80
C ALA A 255 3.18 -16.33 27.45
N VAL A 256 2.34 -15.37 27.08
CA VAL A 256 2.67 -13.95 26.92
C VAL A 256 1.88 -13.23 28.00
N ASP A 257 2.57 -12.46 28.85
CA ASP A 257 1.90 -11.68 29.88
C ASP A 257 1.31 -10.38 29.30
N GLU A 258 0.48 -9.71 30.09
CA GLU A 258 -0.24 -8.50 29.65
C GLU A 258 0.71 -7.38 29.21
N ALA A 259 1.84 -7.20 29.91
CA ALA A 259 2.79 -6.14 29.59
C ALA A 259 3.50 -6.42 28.25
N GLU A 260 3.89 -7.68 28.02
CA GLU A 260 4.48 -8.10 26.77
C GLU A 260 3.49 -8.04 25.61
N GLU A 261 2.22 -8.43 25.81
CA GLU A 261 1.18 -8.33 24.79
C GLU A 261 0.95 -6.87 24.34
N GLN A 262 0.93 -5.92 25.27
CA GLN A 262 0.84 -4.49 24.92
C GLN A 262 2.07 -4.01 24.12
N ALA A 263 3.28 -4.46 24.48
CA ALA A 263 4.49 -4.12 23.75
C ALA A 263 4.47 -4.69 22.31
N ILE A 264 4.02 -5.94 22.16
CA ILE A 264 3.86 -6.60 20.86
C ILE A 264 2.84 -5.84 20.00
N LYS A 265 1.67 -5.49 20.56
CA LYS A 265 0.64 -4.69 19.87
C LYS A 265 1.18 -3.34 19.40
N ALA A 266 1.91 -2.63 20.25
CA ALA A 266 2.52 -1.35 19.89
C ALA A 266 3.53 -1.51 18.74
N ALA A 267 4.34 -2.59 18.76
CA ALA A 267 5.29 -2.89 17.69
C ALA A 267 4.59 -3.26 16.37
N PHE A 268 3.50 -4.04 16.39
CA PHE A 268 2.68 -4.29 15.21
C PHE A 268 2.11 -2.99 14.62
N LEU A 269 1.51 -2.13 15.44
CA LEU A 269 0.96 -0.86 14.98
C LEU A 269 2.04 0.05 14.39
N ASN A 270 3.22 0.10 15.01
CA ASN A 270 4.36 0.85 14.50
C ASN A 270 4.79 0.37 13.11
N ALA A 271 4.90 -0.96 12.94
CA ALA A 271 5.22 -1.55 11.65
C ALA A 271 4.14 -1.26 10.59
N TYR A 272 2.86 -1.30 10.95
CA TYR A 272 1.77 -1.01 10.02
C TYR A 272 1.71 0.46 9.61
N ARG A 273 1.90 1.40 10.53
CA ARG A 273 2.01 2.81 10.18
C ARG A 273 3.22 3.10 9.29
N TRP A 274 4.34 2.40 9.53
CA TRP A 274 5.48 2.46 8.63
C TRP A 274 5.12 1.96 7.22
N GLN A 275 4.50 0.78 7.13
CA GLN A 275 4.12 0.15 5.87
C GLN A 275 3.11 0.98 5.05
N TYR A 276 2.01 1.43 5.64
CA TYR A 276 0.87 1.93 4.85
C TYR A 276 0.62 3.43 4.95
N ILE A 277 1.48 4.18 5.66
CA ILE A 277 1.33 5.64 5.83
C ILE A 277 2.68 6.35 5.67
N HIS A 278 3.66 6.02 6.50
CA HIS A 278 4.88 6.83 6.57
C HIS A 278 5.85 6.57 5.41
N SER A 279 5.96 5.34 4.91
CA SER A 279 6.86 5.02 3.79
C SER A 279 6.46 5.76 2.50
N GLY A 280 5.16 5.83 2.21
CA GLY A 280 4.59 6.60 1.09
C GLY A 280 4.74 8.10 1.30
N ALA A 281 4.36 8.60 2.48
CA ALA A 281 4.43 10.03 2.78
C ALA A 281 5.87 10.58 2.78
N GLN A 282 6.86 9.73 3.06
CA GLN A 282 8.29 10.06 2.99
C GLN A 282 8.89 9.84 1.59
N HIS A 283 8.12 9.29 0.64
CA HIS A 283 8.60 9.03 -0.71
C HIS A 283 8.89 10.36 -1.45
N PRO A 284 10.11 10.56 -1.99
CA PRO A 284 10.49 11.85 -2.59
C PRO A 284 9.58 12.31 -3.73
N GLN A 285 9.08 11.38 -4.54
CA GLN A 285 8.16 11.70 -5.63
C GLN A 285 6.80 12.16 -5.10
N PHE A 286 6.28 11.54 -4.03
CA PHE A 286 5.00 11.93 -3.43
C PHE A 286 5.08 13.37 -2.91
N GLY A 287 6.11 13.66 -2.10
CA GLY A 287 6.35 15.00 -1.57
C GLY A 287 6.53 16.05 -2.67
N LYS A 288 7.23 15.72 -3.77
CA LYS A 288 7.39 16.61 -4.91
C LYS A 288 6.08 16.92 -5.61
N VAL A 289 5.25 15.91 -5.90
CA VAL A 289 3.95 16.10 -6.57
C VAL A 289 3.02 16.88 -5.65
N LEU A 290 2.85 16.43 -4.40
CA LEU A 290 1.99 17.08 -3.42
C LEU A 290 2.34 18.57 -3.25
N ALA A 291 3.63 18.90 -3.07
CA ALA A 291 4.09 20.29 -2.90
C ALA A 291 3.85 21.17 -4.15
N SER A 292 3.67 20.57 -5.32
CA SER A 292 3.30 21.31 -6.54
C SER A 292 1.80 21.63 -6.64
N LEU A 293 0.97 20.90 -5.89
CA LEU A 293 -0.49 21.02 -5.93
C LEU A 293 -1.04 21.89 -4.79
N ILE A 294 -0.38 21.92 -3.63
CA ILE A 294 -0.91 22.55 -2.41
C ILE A 294 -0.16 23.82 -2.00
N THR A 295 -0.80 24.64 -1.16
CA THR A 295 -0.13 25.75 -0.49
C THR A 295 0.72 25.29 0.70
N GLU A 296 1.64 26.15 1.17
CA GLU A 296 2.43 25.87 2.38
C GLU A 296 1.55 25.60 3.61
N SER A 297 0.48 26.38 3.81
CA SER A 297 -0.44 26.20 4.92
C SER A 297 -1.17 24.85 4.87
N GLN A 298 -1.56 24.41 3.67
CA GLN A 298 -2.14 23.09 3.46
C GLN A 298 -1.13 21.98 3.77
N GLY A 299 0.12 22.14 3.33
CA GLY A 299 1.21 21.21 3.62
C GLY A 299 1.49 21.07 5.11
N GLN A 300 1.48 22.19 5.85
CA GLN A 300 1.65 22.19 7.30
C GLN A 300 0.55 21.39 8.02
N ARG A 301 -0.71 21.44 7.55
CA ARG A 301 -1.81 20.63 8.12
C ARG A 301 -1.58 19.13 7.91
N ILE A 302 -1.16 18.74 6.71
CA ILE A 302 -0.85 17.33 6.40
C ILE A 302 0.30 16.84 7.29
N GLN A 303 1.38 17.63 7.40
CA GLN A 303 2.53 17.27 8.24
C GLN A 303 2.14 17.19 9.73
N ALA A 304 1.31 18.11 10.22
CA ALA A 304 0.81 18.05 11.59
C ALA A 304 -0.01 16.78 11.83
N ALA A 305 -0.88 16.39 10.89
CA ALA A 305 -1.65 15.15 10.99
C ALA A 305 -0.72 13.91 11.01
N LEU A 306 0.24 13.81 10.08
CA LEU A 306 1.21 12.71 10.04
C LEU A 306 2.05 12.63 11.33
N ALA A 307 2.43 13.77 11.90
CA ALA A 307 3.19 13.81 13.16
C ALA A 307 2.42 13.23 14.35
N THR A 308 1.08 13.23 14.34
CA THR A 308 0.29 12.59 15.40
C THR A 308 0.34 11.06 15.34
N LEU A 309 0.71 10.50 14.18
CA LEU A 309 0.81 9.07 13.94
C LEU A 309 2.22 8.53 14.19
N ALA A 310 3.22 9.40 14.06
CA ALA A 310 4.59 9.09 14.43
C ALA A 310 4.63 8.75 15.93
N ASN A 311 5.07 7.53 16.26
CA ASN A 311 5.48 7.25 17.62
C ASN A 311 6.64 8.20 17.95
N SER A 312 6.68 8.80 19.14
CA SER A 312 7.90 9.40 19.66
C SER A 312 8.87 8.27 20.02
N PRO A 313 10.05 8.22 19.39
CA PRO A 313 11.22 7.79 20.12
C PRO A 313 12.10 9.02 20.29
N GLU A 314 12.25 9.49 21.52
CA GLU A 314 13.57 9.96 21.91
C GLU A 314 14.51 8.75 21.78
N VAL A 315 15.08 8.57 20.58
CA VAL A 315 16.34 7.86 20.46
C VAL A 315 17.39 8.88 20.86
N VAL A 316 17.90 8.67 22.07
CA VAL A 316 19.11 9.29 22.61
C VAL A 316 20.19 9.35 21.53
N SER A 317 20.76 10.54 21.40
CA SER A 317 21.94 10.91 20.60
C SER A 317 23.07 9.89 20.65
#